data_AF-W1XNC3-F1
#
_entry.id   AF-W1XNC3-F1
#
_cell.length_a   1.000
_cell.length_b   1.000
_cell.length_c   1.000
_cell.angle_alpha   90.00
_cell.angle_beta   90.00
_cell.angle_gamma   90.00
#
_symmetry.space_group_name_H-M   'P 1'
#
loop_
_entity.id
_entity.type
_entity.pdbx_description
1 polymer ?
#
loop_
_entity_poly.entity_id
_entity_poly.type
_entity_poly.pdbx_seq_one_letter_code
_entity_poly.pdbx_strand_id
1 'polypeptide(L)'
;KGVWNVTKAVLPEMIARKDGRIVMMSSVTGDMVADPGETAYALTKAAIVGLTKSLAVEYAQSGIRVNAICPGYVRTPMAESIARQSNPED
;
A
#
# COMPACT_ATOMS: atom_id res chain seq x y z
N LYS A 1 -8.43 -8.64 -1.88
CA LYS A 1 -7.76 -9.54 -2.86
C LYS A 1 -6.51 -8.94 -3.51
N GLY A 2 -6.39 -7.62 -3.74
CA GLY A 2 -5.28 -6.96 -4.47
C GLY A 2 -3.83 -7.37 -4.11
N VAL A 3 -3.13 -6.59 -3.29
CA VAL A 3 -1.69 -6.81 -3.02
C VAL A 3 -1.37 -8.19 -2.45
N TRP A 4 -2.31 -8.78 -1.67
CA TRP A 4 -2.17 -10.13 -1.13
C TRP A 4 -2.03 -11.20 -2.22
N ASN A 5 -2.92 -11.18 -3.23
CA ASN A 5 -2.87 -12.20 -4.28
C ASN A 5 -1.59 -12.09 -5.12
N VAL A 6 -1.17 -10.87 -5.45
CA VAL A 6 0.09 -10.63 -6.17
C VAL A 6 1.27 -11.14 -5.35
N THR A 7 1.31 -10.80 -4.06
CA THR A 7 2.37 -11.26 -3.16
C THR A 7 2.41 -12.77 -3.09
N LYS A 8 1.27 -13.43 -2.82
CA LYS A 8 1.16 -14.89 -2.75
C LYS A 8 1.64 -15.58 -4.02
N ALA A 9 1.40 -14.99 -5.20
CA ALA A 9 1.81 -15.57 -6.47
C ALA A 9 3.34 -15.53 -6.68
N VAL A 10 4.02 -14.44 -6.27
CA VAL A 10 5.46 -14.27 -6.50
C VAL A 10 6.34 -14.85 -5.39
N LEU A 11 5.77 -15.07 -4.20
CA LEU A 11 6.50 -15.45 -2.99
C LEU A 11 7.27 -16.77 -3.11
N PRO A 12 6.70 -17.87 -3.67
CA PRO A 12 7.41 -19.15 -3.74
C PRO A 12 8.75 -19.05 -4.49
N GLU A 13 8.77 -18.33 -5.62
CA GLU A 13 9.98 -18.14 -6.43
C GLU A 13 11.01 -17.24 -5.73
N MET A 14 10.55 -16.21 -5.03
CA MET A 14 11.43 -15.35 -4.22
C MET A 14 12.09 -16.13 -3.07
N ILE A 15 11.35 -17.03 -2.43
CA ILE A 15 11.87 -17.91 -1.37
C ILE A 15 12.90 -18.87 -1.95
N ALA A 16 12.59 -19.52 -3.08
CA ALA A 16 13.48 -20.49 -3.71
C ALA A 16 14.85 -19.92 -4.05
N ARG A 17 14.91 -18.68 -4.56
CA ARG A 17 16.16 -17.98 -4.89
C ARG A 17 16.79 -17.21 -3.72
N LYS A 18 16.13 -17.17 -2.55
CA LYS A 18 16.53 -16.41 -1.35
C LYS A 18 16.79 -14.92 -1.59
N ASP A 19 16.05 -14.32 -2.52
CA ASP A 19 16.13 -12.90 -2.83
C ASP A 19 14.81 -12.36 -3.39
N GLY A 20 14.31 -11.26 -2.82
CA GLY A 20 13.10 -10.62 -3.29
C GLY A 20 12.85 -9.26 -2.64
N ARG A 21 12.27 -8.34 -3.41
CA ARG A 21 11.89 -7.01 -2.94
C ARG A 21 10.42 -6.79 -3.28
N ILE A 22 9.61 -6.48 -2.28
CA ILE A 22 8.19 -6.14 -2.44
C ILE A 22 7.98 -4.73 -1.91
N VAL A 23 7.40 -3.88 -2.75
CA VAL A 23 7.00 -2.52 -2.38
C VAL A 23 5.50 -2.39 -2.56
N MET A 24 4.79 -2.10 -1.48
CA MET A 24 3.34 -1.97 -1.49
C MET A 24 2.91 -0.50 -1.48
N MET A 25 1.83 -0.20 -2.20
CA MET A 25 1.26 1.14 -2.26
C MET A 25 0.14 1.31 -1.23
N SER A 26 0.45 1.96 -0.12
CA SER A 26 -0.50 2.35 0.93
C SER A 26 -1.02 3.79 0.69
N SER A 27 -1.28 4.54 1.76
CA SER A 27 -1.66 5.96 1.80
C SER A 27 -1.35 6.51 3.21
N VAL A 28 -1.21 7.82 3.34
CA VAL A 28 -1.30 8.46 4.67
C VAL A 28 -2.70 8.28 5.28
N THR A 29 -3.73 8.25 4.45
CA THR A 29 -5.12 8.03 4.88
C THR A 29 -5.31 6.60 5.38
N GLY A 30 -5.83 6.48 6.61
CA GLY A 30 -6.04 5.24 7.34
C GLY A 30 -4.99 4.96 8.41
N ASP A 31 -3.70 5.12 8.08
CA ASP A 31 -2.60 4.83 9.02
C ASP A 31 -2.14 6.07 9.82
N MET A 32 -2.16 7.25 9.18
CA MET A 32 -1.69 8.51 9.79
C MET A 32 -2.78 9.57 9.90
N VAL A 33 -3.67 9.66 8.92
CA VAL A 33 -4.77 10.65 8.86
C VAL A 33 -6.09 10.00 8.47
N ALA A 34 -7.20 10.70 8.63
CA ALA A 34 -8.51 10.23 8.22
C ALA A 34 -9.33 11.36 7.58
N ASP A 35 -10.04 11.03 6.50
CA ASP A 35 -10.85 11.97 5.74
C ASP A 35 -12.32 11.52 5.71
N PRO A 36 -13.30 12.44 5.87
CA PRO A 36 -14.72 12.12 5.76
C PRO A 36 -15.06 11.47 4.41
N GLY A 37 -15.85 10.40 4.43
CA GLY A 37 -16.28 9.68 3.22
C GLY A 37 -15.29 8.62 2.73
N GLU A 38 -14.10 8.51 3.32
CA GLU A 38 -13.06 7.58 2.86
C GLU A 38 -12.92 6.31 3.72
N THR A 39 -13.88 5.99 4.61
CA THR A 39 -13.75 4.89 5.58
C THR A 39 -13.29 3.57 4.97
N ALA A 40 -13.86 3.17 3.82
CA ALA A 40 -13.46 1.93 3.15
C ALA A 40 -12.05 2.03 2.55
N TYR A 41 -11.70 3.17 1.97
CA TYR A 41 -10.35 3.43 1.44
C TYR A 41 -9.32 3.40 2.57
N ALA A 42 -9.54 4.18 3.64
CA ALA A 42 -8.73 4.22 4.85
C ALA A 42 -8.52 2.83 5.47
N LEU A 43 -9.59 2.03 5.63
CA LEU A 43 -9.51 0.64 6.09
C LEU A 43 -8.56 -0.19 5.21
N THR A 44 -8.74 -0.12 3.89
CA THR A 44 -7.94 -0.94 2.96
C THR A 44 -6.47 -0.53 2.96
N LYS A 45 -6.17 0.76 3.10
CA LYS A 45 -4.80 1.28 3.10
C LYS A 45 -4.09 1.00 4.42
N ALA A 46 -4.75 1.16 5.56
CA ALA A 46 -4.21 0.73 6.85
C ALA A 46 -3.91 -0.78 6.87
N ALA A 47 -4.79 -1.61 6.27
CA ALA A 47 -4.56 -3.05 6.17
C ALA A 47 -3.27 -3.42 5.39
N ILE A 48 -2.88 -2.61 4.40
CA ILE A 48 -1.62 -2.81 3.66
C ILE A 48 -0.41 -2.59 4.56
N VAL A 49 -0.45 -1.63 5.49
CA VAL A 49 0.64 -1.38 6.45
C VAL A 49 0.80 -2.58 7.38
N GLY A 50 -0.31 -3.11 7.91
CA GLY A 50 -0.29 -4.33 8.74
C GLY A 50 0.26 -5.54 7.99
N LEU A 51 -0.20 -5.76 6.75
CA LEU A 51 0.28 -6.84 5.89
C LEU A 51 1.79 -6.72 5.61
N THR A 52 2.26 -5.51 5.32
CA THR A 52 3.68 -5.22 5.06
C THR A 52 4.55 -5.62 6.26
N LYS A 53 4.17 -5.19 7.47
CA LYS A 53 4.90 -5.50 8.71
C LYS A 53 4.93 -7.01 8.96
N SER A 54 3.80 -7.70 8.78
CA SER A 54 3.71 -9.15 8.94
C SER A 54 4.66 -9.89 8.00
N LEU A 55 4.59 -9.59 6.71
CA LEU A 55 5.40 -10.27 5.69
C LEU A 55 6.90 -9.92 5.80
N ALA A 56 7.23 -8.69 6.20
CA ALA A 56 8.62 -8.30 6.41
C ALA A 56 9.29 -9.18 7.49
N VAL A 57 8.58 -9.46 8.59
CA VAL A 57 9.09 -10.32 9.66
C VAL A 57 9.11 -11.79 9.23
N GLU A 58 8.02 -12.27 8.63
CA GLU A 58 7.85 -13.68 8.24
C GLU A 58 8.91 -14.14 7.22
N TYR A 59 9.28 -13.27 6.27
CA TYR A 59 10.16 -13.63 5.16
C TYR A 59 11.57 -13.03 5.23
N ALA A 60 11.93 -12.35 6.33
CA ALA A 60 13.26 -11.77 6.53
C ALA A 60 14.38 -12.81 6.34
N GLN A 61 14.24 -14.00 6.95
CA GLN A 61 15.24 -15.08 6.86
C GLN A 61 15.33 -15.71 5.46
N SER A 62 14.33 -15.47 4.60
CA SER A 62 14.34 -15.89 3.20
C SER A 62 15.01 -14.88 2.27
N GLY A 63 15.64 -13.82 2.81
CA GLY A 63 16.29 -12.77 2.01
C GLY A 63 15.31 -11.78 1.34
N ILE A 64 14.03 -11.83 1.72
CA ILE A 64 12.97 -11.02 1.11
C ILE A 64 12.74 -9.77 1.96
N ARG A 65 12.79 -8.60 1.33
CA ARG A 65 12.45 -7.32 1.97
C ARG A 65 11.08 -6.84 1.51
N VAL A 66 10.22 -6.50 2.46
CA VAL A 66 8.87 -5.99 2.19
C VAL A 66 8.72 -4.62 2.84
N ASN A 67 8.34 -3.62 2.07
CA ASN A 67 8.11 -2.25 2.54
C ASN A 67 6.83 -1.68 1.92
N ALA A 68 6.25 -0.67 2.57
CA ALA A 68 5.13 0.09 2.03
C ALA A 68 5.53 1.55 1.90
N ILE A 69 4.96 2.21 0.89
CA ILE A 69 5.02 3.66 0.74
C ILE A 69 3.64 4.20 1.06
N CYS A 70 3.58 5.29 1.83
CA CYS A 70 2.34 5.96 2.23
C CYS A 70 2.34 7.39 1.67
N PRO A 71 1.92 7.61 0.41
CA PRO A 71 1.85 8.96 -0.15
C PRO A 71 0.81 9.82 0.56
N GLY A 72 1.12 11.12 0.69
CA GLY A 72 0.12 12.17 0.88
C GLY A 72 -0.45 12.62 -0.46
N TYR A 73 -0.77 13.90 -0.59
CA TYR A 73 -1.17 14.46 -1.89
C TYR A 73 0.01 14.46 -2.86
N VAL A 74 -0.18 13.77 -3.99
CA VAL A 74 0.77 13.73 -5.11
C VAL A 74 0.03 14.16 -6.36
N ARG A 75 0.62 15.08 -7.13
CA ARG A 75 0.04 15.57 -8.38
C ARG A 75 -0.10 14.43 -9.38
N THR A 76 -1.32 13.97 -9.57
CA THR A 76 -1.73 12.88 -10.45
C THR A 76 -3.11 13.20 -11.02
N PRO A 77 -3.53 12.58 -12.13
CA PRO A 77 -4.87 12.77 -12.66
C PRO A 77 -6.00 12.47 -11.64
N MET A 78 -5.76 11.52 -10.72
CA MET A 78 -6.69 11.22 -9.63
C MET A 78 -6.81 12.40 -8.65
N ALA A 79 -5.68 12.93 -8.18
CA ALA A 79 -5.68 14.07 -7.27
C ALA A 79 -6.27 15.32 -7.93
N GLU A 80 -6.00 15.55 -9.22
CA GLU A 80 -6.58 16.65 -9.99
C GLU A 80 -8.11 16.51 -10.14
N SER A 81 -8.60 15.28 -10.37
CA SER A 81 -10.04 15.00 -10.38
C SER A 81 -10.70 15.27 -9.02
N ILE A 82 -10.06 14.86 -7.92
CA ILE A 82 -10.58 15.10 -6.58
C ILE A 82 -10.60 16.60 -6.29
N ALA A 83 -9.52 17.32 -6.60
CA ALA A 83 -9.43 18.77 -6.40
C ALA A 83 -10.57 19.51 -7.11
N ARG A 84 -10.82 19.22 -8.39
CA ARG A 84 -11.94 19.82 -9.16
C ARG A 84 -13.32 19.48 -8.60
N GLN A 85 -13.49 18.32 -7.97
CA GLN A 85 -14.76 17.95 -7.33
C GLN A 85 -14.94 18.67 -5.99
N SER A 86 -13.85 18.83 -5.22
CA SER A 86 -13.87 19.48 -3.91
C SER A 86 -14.02 21.00 -4.01
N ASN A 87 -13.37 21.63 -4.98
CA ASN A 87 -13.55 23.05 -5.28
C ASN A 87 -13.64 23.24 -6.81
N PRO A 88 -14.86 23.25 -7.39
CA PRO A 88 -15.04 23.34 -8.85
C PRO A 88 -14.60 24.67 -9.47
N GLU A 89 -14.40 25.70 -8.65
CA GLU A 89 -14.00 27.05 -9.07
C GLU A 89 -12.46 27.24 -9.06
N ASP A 90 -11.70 26.28 -8.50
CA ASP A 90 -10.23 26.20 -8.55
C ASP A 90 -9.74 25.36 -9.76
#